data_AF-A0A077QGC4-F1
#
_entry.id   AF-A0A077QGC4-F1
#
_cell.length_a   1.000
_cell.length_b   1.000
_cell.length_c   1.000
_cell.angle_alpha   90.00
_cell.angle_beta   90.00
_cell.angle_gamma   90.00
#
_symmetry.space_group_name_H-M   'P 1'
#
loop_
_entity.id
_entity.type
_entity.pdbx_description
1 polymer ?
#
loop_
_entity_poly.entity_id
_entity_poly.type
_entity_poly.pdbx_seq_one_letter_code
_entity_poly.pdbx_strand_id
1 'polypeptide(L)' 'MPRTHGYSAKGLRCFGTHDWQAKGRLNAIGAILKRTFVTLSLFAGNINAGVFHVWM' A
#
# COMPACT_ATOMS: atom_id res chain seq x y z
N MET A 1 15.08 -12.44 -1.89
CA MET A 1 14.93 -12.90 -3.29
C MET A 1 13.56 -12.42 -3.77
N PRO A 2 13.46 -11.53 -4.76
CA PRO A 2 12.17 -11.06 -5.26
C PRO A 2 11.38 -12.24 -5.83
N ARG A 3 10.07 -12.34 -5.53
CA ARG A 3 9.24 -13.36 -6.16
C ARG A 3 9.19 -13.07 -7.66
N THR A 4 9.58 -14.04 -8.48
CA THR A 4 9.66 -13.91 -9.94
C THR A 4 8.30 -13.87 -10.63
N HIS A 5 7.22 -14.19 -9.91
CA HIS A 5 5.87 -14.26 -10.43
C HIS A 5 4.90 -13.50 -9.50
N GLY A 6 3.94 -12.79 -10.09
CA GLY A 6 2.80 -12.21 -9.40
C GLY A 6 1.76 -13.25 -8.98
N TYR A 7 0.58 -12.78 -8.54
CA TYR A 7 -0.54 -13.67 -8.25
C TYR A 7 -1.33 -13.98 -9.53
N SER A 8 -1.86 -15.21 -9.61
CA SER A 8 -2.74 -15.69 -10.66
C SER A 8 -3.78 -16.61 -10.02
N ALA A 9 -4.96 -16.73 -10.63
CA ALA A 9 -5.94 -17.71 -10.18
C ALA A 9 -5.36 -19.13 -10.28
N LYS A 10 -5.80 -20.00 -9.37
CA LYS A 10 -5.27 -21.37 -9.25
C LYS A 10 -5.42 -22.11 -10.58
N GLY A 11 -4.31 -22.60 -11.12
CA GLY A 11 -4.26 -23.30 -12.41
C GLY A 11 -3.94 -22.44 -13.63
N LEU A 12 -3.81 -21.11 -13.48
CA LEU A 12 -3.45 -20.21 -14.58
C LEU A 12 -2.01 -19.71 -14.45
N ARG A 13 -1.30 -19.65 -15.58
CA ARG A 13 0.08 -19.13 -15.65
C ARG A 13 0.10 -17.64 -15.30
N CYS A 14 0.97 -17.25 -14.37
CA CYS A 14 1.19 -15.85 -14.06
C CYS A 14 2.14 -15.24 -15.11
N PHE A 15 1.66 -14.24 -15.86
CA PHE A 15 2.45 -13.51 -16.86
C PHE A 15 3.07 -12.22 -16.31
N GLY A 16 2.66 -11.78 -15.12
CA GLY A 16 3.16 -10.55 -14.51
C GLY A 16 4.40 -10.80 -13.63
N THR A 17 5.52 -10.16 -13.95
CA THR A 17 6.59 -9.92 -12.98
C THR A 17 6.15 -8.74 -12.12
N HIS A 18 5.85 -8.96 -10.83
CA HIS A 18 5.53 -7.87 -9.92
C HIS A 18 6.62 -7.72 -8.87
N ASP A 19 7.23 -6.54 -8.80
CA ASP A 19 8.19 -6.21 -7.75
C ASP A 19 7.44 -5.82 -6.47
N TRP A 20 7.13 -6.85 -5.69
CA TRP A 20 6.47 -6.74 -4.38
C TRP A 20 7.28 -5.96 -3.34
N GLN A 21 8.56 -5.65 -3.60
CA GLN A 21 9.45 -4.94 -2.67
C GLN A 21 9.99 -3.64 -3.26
N ALA A 22 9.37 -3.12 -4.32
CA ALA A 22 9.72 -1.85 -4.92
C ALA A 22 9.68 -0.74 -3.85
N LYS A 23 10.84 -0.12 -3.61
CA LYS A 23 11.03 0.99 -2.68
C LYS A 23 10.49 2.30 -3.27
N GLY A 24 10.23 3.30 -2.41
CA GLY A 24 9.78 4.62 -2.85
C GLY A 24 8.26 4.76 -3.05
N ARG A 25 7.46 3.83 -2.52
CA ARG A 25 6.00 3.97 -2.51
C ARG A 25 5.56 5.04 -1.51
N LEU A 26 4.55 5.83 -1.87
CA LEU A 26 3.85 6.71 -0.95
C LEU A 26 2.81 5.90 -0.17
N ASN A 27 2.79 6.09 1.14
CA ASN A 27 1.74 5.55 2.00
C ASN A 27 0.67 6.63 2.23
N ALA A 28 -0.56 6.21 2.49
CA ALA A 28 -1.67 7.13 2.74
C ALA A 28 -2.38 6.81 4.06
N ILE A 29 -2.77 7.84 4.79
CA ILE A 29 -3.71 7.74 5.91
C ILE A 29 -4.90 8.62 5.58
N GLY A 30 -6.11 8.12 5.80
CA GLY A 30 -7.33 8.88 5.59
C GLY A 30 -8.47 8.35 6.45
N ALA A 31 -9.47 9.21 6.67
CA ALA A 31 -10.69 8.87 7.39
C ALA A 31 -11.87 8.93 6.42
N ILE A 32 -12.71 7.90 6.47
CA ILE A 32 -13.93 7.81 5.64
C ILE A 32 -15.14 7.81 6.56
N LEU A 33 -16.10 8.70 6.29
CA LEU A 33 -17.39 8.76 6.96
C LEU A 33 -18.50 8.74 5.93
N LYS A 34 -19.47 7.83 6.07
CA LYS A 34 -20.61 7.68 5.15
C LYS A 34 -20.20 7.67 3.66
N ARG A 35 -19.13 6.93 3.34
CA ARG A 35 -18.54 6.80 1.99
C ARG A 35 -17.85 8.06 1.44
N THR A 36 -17.64 9.07 2.27
CA THR A 36 -16.93 10.30 1.89
C THR A 36 -15.61 10.39 2.64
N PHE A 37 -14.53 10.78 1.96
CA PHE A 37 -13.26 11.08 2.62
C PHE A 37 -13.38 12.40 3.40
N VAL A 38 -13.09 12.34 4.69
CA VAL A 38 -13.01 13.53 5.56
C VAL A 38 -11.59 14.11 5.53
N THR A 39 -10.59 13.24 5.42
CA THR A 39 -9.18 13.60 5.28
C THR A 39 -8.43 12.51 4.52
N LEU A 40 -7.39 12.91 3.79
CA LEU A 40 -6.45 12.04 3.08
C LEU A 40 -5.07 12.72 3.07
N SER A 41 -4.05 12.04 3.61
CA SER A 41 -2.68 12.55 3.69
C SER A 41 -1.70 11.52 3.12
N LEU A 42 -0.68 12.00 2.41
CA LEU A 42 0.35 11.18 1.78
C LEU A 42 1.67 11.28 2.54
N PHE A 43 2.35 10.15 2.69
CA PHE A 43 3.59 10.01 3.46
C PHE A 43 4.68 9.35 2.63
N ALA A 44 5.81 10.04 2.50
CA ALA A 44 7.05 9.49 1.95
C ALA A 44 7.80 8.73 3.05
N GLY A 45 7.32 7.53 3.39
CA GLY A 45 7.93 6.70 4.45
C GLY A 45 6.93 5.76 5.12
N ASN A 46 7.42 4.89 6.00
CA ASN A 46 6.58 3.97 6.76
C ASN A 46 5.73 4.71 7.80
N ILE A 47 4.47 4.33 7.92
CA ILE A 47 3.58 4.80 8.98
C ILE A 47 3.84 3.95 10.22
N ASN A 48 4.33 4.57 11.29
CA ASN A 48 4.50 3.95 12.61
C ASN A 48 3.58 4.62 13.64
N ALA A 49 3.63 4.16 14.89
CA ALA A 49 2.78 4.70 15.96
C ALA A 49 2.94 6.21 16.17
N GLY A 50 4.15 6.76 16.04
CA GLY A 50 4.39 8.20 16.19
C GLY A 50 3.80 9.02 15.04
N VAL A 51 3.99 8.57 13.79
CA VAL A 51 3.39 9.21 12.60
C VAL A 51 1.86 9.18 12.70
N PHE A 52 1.29 8.06 13.12
CA PHE A 52 -0.15 7.93 13.32
C PHE A 52 -0.66 8.85 14.45
N HIS A 53 0.07 8.95 15.55
CA HIS A 53 -0.31 9.80 16.68
C HIS A 53 -0.28 11.30 16.34
N VAL A 54 0.67 11.74 15.51
CA VAL A 54 0.72 13.13 15.02
C VAL A 54 -0.39 13.44 14.01
N TRP A 55 -0.86 12.41 13.29
CA TRP A 55 -1.95 12.56 12.31
C TRP A 55 -3.35 12.61 12.94
N MET A 56 -3.54 11.91 14.07
CA MET A 56 -4.76 11.95 14.90
C MET A 56 -5.00 13.34 15.50
#